data_AF-K9TTU1-F1
#
_entry.id   AF-K9TTU1-F1
#
_cell.length_a   1.000
_cell.length_b   1.000
_cell.length_c   1.000
_cell.angle_alpha   90.00
_cell.angle_beta   90.00
_cell.angle_gamma   90.00
#
_symmetry.space_group_name_H-M   'P 1'
#
loop_
_entity.id
_entity.type
_entity.pdbx_description
1 polymer ?
#
loop_
_entity_poly.entity_id
_entity_poly.type
_entity_poly.pdbx_seq_one_letter_code
_entity_poly.pdbx_strand_id
1 'polypeptide(L)' 'MLKSYVAMIENGQLKWLTDEPKPSSARVIVTILEDTTPSVKRRTPPASIAGKGKTLGDLISPVIEEQDWECLK' A
#
# COMPACT_ATOMS: atom_id res chain seq x y z
N MET A 1 8.64 -41.09 6.00
CA MET A 1 7.80 -40.32 5.06
C MET A 1 7.99 -38.84 5.35
N LEU A 2 8.23 -38.04 4.32
CA LEU A 2 8.26 -36.58 4.46
C LEU A 2 6.80 -36.09 4.53
N LYS A 3 6.48 -35.20 5.48
CA LYS A 3 5.20 -34.47 5.49
C LYS A 3 5.48 -33.01 5.13
N SER A 4 4.74 -32.49 4.18
CA SER A 4 4.82 -31.09 3.76
C SER A 4 3.67 -30.33 4.38
N TYR A 5 3.97 -29.17 4.96
CA TYR A 5 2.99 -28.26 5.56
C TYR A 5 3.13 -26.91 4.87
N VAL A 6 2.00 -26.29 4.56
CA VAL A 6 1.97 -24.98 3.88
C VAL A 6 1.24 -23.99 4.77
N ALA A 7 1.81 -22.80 4.89
CA ALA A 7 1.21 -21.67 5.57
C ALA A 7 1.31 -20.44 4.68
N MET A 8 0.39 -19.50 4.89
CA MET A 8 0.39 -18.21 4.22
C MET A 8 0.59 -17.10 5.27
N ILE A 9 1.34 -16.07 4.91
CA ILE A 9 1.50 -14.88 5.74
C ILE A 9 0.58 -13.80 5.17
N GLU A 10 -0.45 -13.45 5.92
CA GLU A 10 -1.36 -12.34 5.60
C GLU A 10 -1.21 -11.27 6.69
N ASN A 11 -0.89 -10.03 6.30
CA ASN A 11 -0.72 -8.91 7.23
C ASN A 11 0.26 -9.19 8.40
N GLY A 12 1.32 -9.95 8.14
CA GLY A 12 2.30 -10.35 9.15
C GLY A 12 1.85 -11.49 10.09
N GLN A 13 0.65 -12.02 9.92
CA GLN A 13 0.17 -13.20 10.66
C GLN A 13 0.31 -14.47 9.82
N LEU A 14 0.89 -15.51 10.44
CA LEU A 14 1.00 -16.83 9.85
C LEU A 14 -0.33 -17.58 10.01
N LYS A 15 -0.89 -18.09 8.91
CA LYS A 15 -2.04 -18.99 8.90
C LYS A 15 -1.69 -20.30 8.22
N TRP A 16 -1.90 -21.42 8.90
CA TRP A 16 -1.73 -22.74 8.32
C TRP A 16 -2.86 -23.04 7.32
N LEU A 17 -2.51 -23.50 6.11
CA LEU A 17 -3.49 -23.95 5.11
C LEU A 17 -3.93 -25.40 5.33
N THR A 18 -3.16 -26.14 6.11
CA THR A 18 -3.42 -27.50 6.58
C THR A 18 -3.44 -27.52 8.09
N ASP A 19 -3.67 -28.70 8.68
CA ASP A 19 -3.48 -28.87 10.12
C ASP A 19 -2.10 -28.39 10.57
N GLU A 20 -2.08 -27.70 11.71
CA GLU A 20 -0.86 -27.20 12.31
C GLU A 20 0.07 -28.38 12.67
N PRO A 21 1.31 -28.39 12.15
CA PRO A 21 2.27 -29.43 12.49
C PRO A 21 2.68 -29.30 13.97
N LYS A 22 2.73 -30.44 14.68
CA LYS A 22 3.26 -30.53 16.05
C LYS A 22 4.57 -31.34 16.12
N PRO A 23 5.65 -30.96 15.42
CA PRO A 23 6.90 -31.71 15.45
C PRO A 23 7.72 -31.35 16.68
N SER A 24 8.49 -32.31 17.20
CA SER A 24 9.55 -32.04 18.18
C SER A 24 10.81 -31.44 17.54
N SER A 25 11.03 -31.69 16.24
CA SER A 25 12.11 -31.14 15.43
C SER A 25 11.74 -31.19 13.95
N ALA A 26 12.12 -30.17 13.16
CA ALA A 26 11.83 -30.08 11.74
C ALA A 26 12.91 -29.33 10.96
N ARG A 27 13.07 -29.67 9.67
CA ARG A 27 13.78 -28.84 8.67
C ARG A 27 12.73 -28.05 7.90
N VAL A 28 12.95 -26.73 7.78
CA VAL A 28 11.99 -25.81 7.16
C VAL A 28 12.56 -25.27 5.86
N ILE A 29 11.73 -25.23 4.82
CA ILE A 29 12.02 -24.55 3.54
C ILE A 29 11.01 -23.41 3.43
N VAL A 30 11.50 -22.18 3.25
CA VAL A 30 10.67 -20.98 3.14
C VAL A 30 10.73 -20.47 1.70
N THR A 31 9.58 -20.29 1.08
CA THR A 31 9.44 -19.63 -0.22
C THR A 31 8.79 -18.27 0.00
N ILE A 32 9.50 -17.19 -0.34
CA ILE A 32 8.97 -15.83 -0.28
C ILE A 32 8.52 -15.46 -1.70
N LEU A 33 7.24 -15.13 -1.85
CA LEU A 33 6.74 -14.52 -3.08
C LEU A 33 7.07 -13.04 -3.02
N GLU A 34 7.90 -12.55 -3.94
CA GLU A 34 8.17 -11.12 -4.05
C GLU A 34 6.90 -10.40 -4.47
N ASP A 35 6.60 -9.29 -3.80
CA ASP A 35 5.56 -8.39 -4.25
C ASP A 35 6.06 -7.70 -5.52
N THR A 36 5.54 -8.15 -6.67
CA THR A 36 5.86 -7.60 -7.99
C THR A 36 4.98 -6.42 -8.34
N THR A 37 4.13 -5.95 -7.42
CA THR A 37 3.32 -4.75 -7.68
C THR A 37 4.27 -3.58 -7.95
N PRO A 38 4.17 -2.96 -9.15
CA PRO A 38 5.04 -1.86 -9.48
C PRO A 38 4.76 -0.74 -8.48
N SER A 39 5.82 -0.28 -7.81
CA SER A 39 5.76 0.92 -6.98
C SER A 39 5.13 2.04 -7.81
N VAL A 40 3.94 2.48 -7.41
CA VAL A 40 3.27 3.59 -8.08
C VAL A 40 4.16 4.81 -7.91
N LYS A 41 4.87 5.18 -8.98
CA LYS A 41 5.77 6.32 -8.99
C LYS A 41 4.95 7.60 -8.82
N ARG A 42 4.78 8.04 -7.58
CA ARG A 42 4.12 9.30 -7.26
C ARG A 42 5.02 10.45 -7.67
N ARG A 43 4.43 11.50 -8.26
CA ARG A 43 5.17 12.72 -8.58
C ARG A 43 5.67 13.33 -7.27
N THR A 44 6.96 13.60 -7.19
CA THR A 44 7.55 14.37 -6.10
C THR A 44 7.78 15.80 -6.56
N PRO A 45 7.44 16.80 -5.72
CA PRO A 45 7.80 18.17 -6.02
C PRO A 45 9.33 18.32 -6.06
N PRO A 46 9.89 19.25 -6.86
CA PRO A 46 11.30 19.59 -6.82
C PRO A 46 11.77 19.91 -5.39
N ALA A 47 13.02 19.59 -5.07
CA ALA A 47 13.61 19.80 -3.74
C ALA A 47 13.52 21.26 -3.27
N SER A 48 13.51 22.22 -4.20
CA SER A 48 13.37 23.65 -3.90
C SER A 48 12.04 24.02 -3.23
N ILE A 49 10.97 23.25 -3.49
CA ILE A 49 9.60 23.55 -3.02
C ILE A 49 8.98 22.42 -2.18
N ALA A 50 9.63 21.26 -2.07
CA ALA A 50 9.15 20.14 -1.27
C ALA A 50 8.94 20.55 0.20
N GLY A 51 7.75 20.24 0.74
CA GLY A 51 7.39 20.54 2.13
C GLY A 51 7.13 22.04 2.44
N LYS A 52 7.22 22.93 1.45
CA LYS A 52 7.00 24.37 1.63
C LYS A 52 5.58 24.84 1.27
N GLY A 53 4.79 23.97 0.64
CA GLY A 53 3.41 24.27 0.30
C GLY A 53 2.54 24.38 1.57
N LYS A 54 1.67 25.39 1.60
CA LYS A 54 0.60 25.51 2.58
C LYS A 54 -0.70 25.80 1.84
N THR A 55 -1.80 25.28 2.35
CA THR A 55 -3.12 25.69 1.90
C THR A 55 -3.38 27.12 2.38
N LEU A 56 -3.81 27.98 1.46
CA LEU A 56 -4.28 29.32 1.78
C LEU A 56 -5.78 29.35 1.48
N GLY A 57 -6.60 29.60 2.50
CA GLY A 57 -8.06 29.68 2.35
C GLY A 57 -8.77 28.34 2.43
N ASP A 58 -10.04 28.34 2.04
CA ASP A 58 -10.85 27.13 1.93
C ASP A 58 -10.50 26.37 0.63
N LEU A 59 -10.41 25.04 0.74
CA LEU A 59 -10.17 24.14 -0.39
C LEU A 59 -11.47 23.79 -1.12
N ILE A 60 -12.61 23.98 -0.47
CA ILE A 60 -13.91 23.53 -0.95
C ILE A 60 -14.61 24.64 -1.73
N SER A 61 -14.57 25.87 -1.23
CA SER A 61 -15.14 27.01 -1.94
C SER A 61 -14.43 27.28 -3.28
N PRO A 62 -15.20 27.58 -4.35
CA PRO A 62 -14.64 28.07 -5.60
C PRO A 62 -13.80 29.33 -5.37
N VAL A 63 -12.68 29.44 -6.09
CA VAL A 63 -11.85 30.65 -6.08
C VAL A 63 -12.53 31.82 -6.81
N ILE A 64 -13.52 31.52 -7.65
CA ILE A 64 -14.21 32.46 -8.53
C ILE A 64 -15.70 32.47 -8.15
N GLU A 65 -16.26 33.67 -8.04
CA GLU A 65 -17.68 33.89 -7.72
C GLU A 65 -18.60 33.33 -8.81
N GLU A 66 -19.81 32.91 -8.43
CA GLU A 66 -20.76 32.24 -9.34
C GLU A 66 -21.14 33.10 -10.56
N GLN A 67 -21.14 34.43 -10.41
CA GLN A 67 -21.46 35.36 -11.49
C GLN A 67 -20.43 35.34 -12.62
N ASP A 68 -19.19 34.95 -12.31
CA ASP A 68 -18.07 34.92 -13.25
C ASP A 68 -17.91 33.54 -13.92
N TRP A 69 -18.85 32.61 -13.72
CA TRP A 69 -18.85 31.27 -14.33
C TRP A 69 -19.30 31.26 -15.81
N GLU A 70 -19.24 32.40 -16.50
CA GLU A 70 -19.75 32.56 -17.88
C GLU A 70 -19.18 31.55 -18.90
N CYS A 71 -18.04 30.93 -18.61
CA CYS A 71 -17.39 29.91 -19.43
C CYS A 71 -18.04 28.50 -19.36
N LEU A 72 -19.10 28.30 -18.58
CA LEU A 72 -19.90 27.06 -18.54
C LEU A 72 -21.27 27.16 -19.23
N LYS A 73 -21.60 28.29 -19.86
CA LYS A 73 -22.78 28.44 -20.74
C LYS A 73 -22.41 28.15 -22.20
#